data_AF-A0A2D8C8R8-F1
#
_entry.id   AF-A0A2D8C8R8-F1
#
_cell.length_a   1.000
_cell.length_b   1.000
_cell.length_c   1.000
_cell.angle_alpha   90.00
_cell.angle_beta   90.00
_cell.angle_gamma   90.00
#
_symmetry.space_group_name_H-M   'P 1'
#
loop_
_entity.id
_entity.type
_entity.pdbx_description
1 polymer ?
#
loop_
_entity_poly.entity_id
_entity_poly.type
_entity_poly.pdbx_seq_one_letter_code
_entity_poly.pdbx_strand_id
1 'polypeptide(L)' 'MGGGILLFLILFGIAYSILWIYCVVDVIRSDFKDPNMKLIWIIIILFGQVIGPLVYLILGKGTKTTTS' A
#
# COMPACT_ATOMS: atom_id res chain seq x y z
N MET A 1 -21.80 10.37 26.32
CA MET A 1 -20.95 11.12 25.36
C MET A 1 -19.98 10.16 24.67
N GLY A 2 -20.43 9.37 23.67
CA GLY A 2 -19.58 8.34 23.03
C GLY A 2 -19.79 8.13 21.53
N GLY A 3 -20.84 8.69 20.92
CA GLY A 3 -21.15 8.45 19.50
C GLY A 3 -20.15 9.08 18.53
N GLY A 4 -19.52 10.21 18.89
CA GLY A 4 -18.57 10.90 18.00
C GLY A 4 -17.29 10.11 17.71
N ILE A 5 -16.76 9.39 18.70
CA ILE A 5 -15.55 8.58 18.54
C ILE A 5 -15.79 7.40 17.58
N LEU A 6 -16.98 6.80 17.65
CA LEU A 6 -17.38 5.67 16.81
C LEU A 6 -17.49 6.08 15.34
N LEU A 7 -18.08 7.25 15.06
CA LEU A 7 -18.14 7.81 13.71
C LEU A 7 -16.74 8.11 13.16
N PHE A 8 -15.84 8.63 13.99
CA PHE A 8 -14.45 8.90 13.59
C PHE A 8 -13.70 7.62 13.24
N LEU A 9 -13.84 6.57 14.05
CA LEU A 9 -13.19 5.27 13.81
C LEU A 9 -13.72 4.59 12.53
N ILE A 10 -15.03 4.66 12.29
CA ILE A 10 -15.64 4.10 11.07
C ILE A 10 -15.13 4.85 9.83
N LEU A 11 -15.11 6.19 9.87
CA LEU A 11 -14.61 7.01 8.77
C LEU A 11 -13.13 6.71 8.49
N PHE A 12 -12.32 6.58 9.53
CA PHE A 12 -10.89 6.26 9.41
C PHE A 12 -10.66 4.85 8.86
N GLY A 13 -11.45 3.86 9.31
CA GLY A 13 -11.38 2.49 8.80
C GLY A 13 -11.77 2.39 7.32
N ILE A 14 -12.77 3.15 6.88
CA ILE A 14 -13.17 3.21 5.47
C ILE A 14 -12.06 3.85 4.62
N ALA A 15 -11.53 5.00 5.05
CA ALA A 15 -10.43 5.68 4.36
C ALA A 15 -9.20 4.78 4.24
N TYR A 16 -8.90 4.03 5.30
CA TYR A 16 -7.81 3.07 5.33
C TYR A 16 -8.00 1.90 4.35
N SER A 17 -9.20 1.31 4.31
CA SER A 17 -9.52 0.27 3.32
C SER A 17 -9.39 0.77 1.88
N ILE A 18 -9.81 2.00 1.60
CA ILE A 18 -9.69 2.60 0.26
C ILE A 18 -8.21 2.76 -0.11
N LEU A 19 -7.38 3.25 0.80
CA LEU A 19 -5.93 3.37 0.59
C LEU A 19 -5.26 2.02 0.36
N TRP A 20 -5.70 0.99 1.09
CA TRP A 20 -5.17 -0.35 0.93
C TRP A 20 -5.49 -0.93 -0.45
N ILE A 21 -6.76 -0.87 -0.86
CA ILE A 21 -7.19 -1.33 -2.20
C ILE A 21 -6.46 -0.54 -3.28
N TYR A 22 -6.35 0.78 -3.13
CA TYR A 22 -5.62 1.63 -4.08
C TYR A 22 -4.17 1.17 -4.24
N CYS A 23 -3.46 0.86 -3.15
CA CYS A 23 -2.07 0.37 -3.22
C CYS A 23 -1.95 -1.00 -3.88
N VAL A 24 -2.88 -1.92 -3.61
CA VAL A 24 -2.92 -3.22 -4.28
C VAL A 24 -3.15 -3.04 -5.78
N VAL A 25 -4.09 -2.18 -6.17
CA VAL A 25 -4.37 -1.86 -7.58
C VAL A 25 -3.17 -1.17 -8.23
N ASP A 26 -2.50 -0.24 -7.55
CA ASP A 26 -1.30 0.43 -8.08
C ASP A 26 -0.16 -0.57 -8.33
N VAL A 27 0.07 -1.51 -7.42
CA VAL A 27 1.09 -2.56 -7.59
C VAL A 27 0.71 -3.53 -8.71
N ILE A 28 -0.56 -3.90 -8.84
CA ILE A 28 -1.02 -4.75 -9.95
C ILE A 28 -0.87 -4.02 -11.29
N ARG A 29 -1.17 -2.71 -11.32
CA ARG A 29 -1.08 -1.88 -12.52
C ARG A 29 0.34 -1.45 -12.85
N SER A 30 1.25 -1.44 -11.88
CA SER A 30 2.67 -1.24 -12.15
C SER A 30 3.25 -2.41 -12.93
N ASP A 31 3.81 -2.10 -14.09
CA ASP A 31 4.68 -2.99 -14.85
C ASP A 31 6.06 -3.00 -14.20
N PHE A 32 6.23 -3.86 -13.19
CA PHE A 32 7.55 -4.21 -12.70
C PHE A 32 8.23 -5.11 -13.73
N LYS A 33 9.46 -4.75 -14.12
CA LYS A 33 10.31 -5.56 -15.01
C LYS A 33 10.50 -6.99 -14.51
N ASP A 34 10.49 -7.17 -13.20
CA ASP A 34 10.71 -8.45 -12.53
C ASP A 34 9.44 -8.91 -11.79
N PRO A 35 8.86 -10.06 -12.14
CA PRO A 35 7.65 -10.58 -11.49
C PRO A 35 7.88 -10.91 -10.01
N ASN A 36 9.10 -11.31 -9.63
CA ASN A 36 9.46 -11.52 -8.21
C ASN A 36 9.36 -10.24 -7.38
N MET A 37 9.71 -9.09 -7.97
CA MET A 37 9.62 -7.78 -7.33
C MET A 37 8.18 -7.38 -7.07
N LYS A 38 7.30 -7.66 -8.03
CA LYS A 38 5.86 -7.44 -7.94
C LYS A 38 5.24 -8.25 -6.81
N LEU A 39 5.63 -9.53 -6.69
CA LEU A 39 5.17 -10.42 -5.63
C LEU A 39 5.62 -9.94 -4.24
N ILE A 40 6.88 -9.50 -4.09
CA ILE A 40 7.38 -8.94 -2.82
C ILE A 40 6.54 -7.74 -2.37
N TRP A 41 6.17 -6.86 -3.30
CA TRP A 41 5.38 -5.67 -3.01
C TRP A 41 3.95 -6.00 -2.58
N ILE A 42 3.32 -6.97 -3.25
CA ILE A 42 2.00 -7.48 -2.85
C ILE A 42 2.06 -8.04 -1.43
N ILE A 43 3.07 -8.88 -1.11
CA ILE A 43 3.23 -9.46 0.22
C ILE A 43 3.44 -8.37 1.29
N ILE A 44 4.28 -7.37 1.01
CA ILE A 44 4.53 -6.25 1.93
C ILE A 44 3.27 -5.40 2.15
N ILE A 45 2.44 -5.17 1.13
CA ILE A 45 1.18 -4.43 1.28
C ILE A 45 0.14 -5.27 2.03
N LEU A 46 0.10 -6.58 1.79
CA LEU A 46 -0.85 -7.50 2.41
C LEU A 46 -0.54 -7.77 3.89
N PHE A 47 0.75 -7.93 4.24
CA PHE A 47 1.19 -8.16 5.63
C PHE A 47 1.57 -6.89 6.37
N GLY A 48 2.07 -5.88 5.65
CA GLY A 48 2.50 -4.62 6.21
C GLY A 48 1.36 -3.64 6.43
N GLN A 49 0.17 -3.87 5.85
CA GLN A 49 -1.12 -3.16 6.02
C GLN A 49 -0.98 -1.62 6.12
N VAL A 50 -0.50 -1.09 7.25
CA VAL A 50 -0.25 0.34 7.48
C VAL A 50 1.12 0.79 6.94
N ILE A 51 2.14 -0.02 7.19
CA ILE A 51 3.54 0.25 6.87
C ILE A 51 3.85 -0.13 5.41
N GLY A 52 3.15 -1.13 4.87
CA GLY A 52 3.37 -1.64 3.51
C GLY A 52 3.34 -0.56 2.41
N PRO A 53 2.28 0.26 2.34
CA PRO A 53 2.18 1.39 1.41
C PRO A 53 3.26 2.47 1.62
N LEU A 54 3.62 2.73 2.87
CA LEU A 54 4.62 3.74 3.22
C LEU A 54 6.01 3.31 2.76
N VAL A 55 6.34 2.05 3.00
CA VAL A 55 7.56 1.40 2.51
C VAL A 55 7.54 1.34 0.98
N TYR A 56 6.38 1.13 0.34
CA TYR A 56 6.20 1.20 -1.13
C TYR A 56 6.60 2.52 -1.74
N LEU A 57 6.10 3.61 -1.17
CA LEU A 57 6.41 4.93 -1.68
C LEU A 57 7.89 5.29 -1.49
N ILE A 58 8.56 4.76 -0.47
CA ILE A 58 9.98 5.05 -0.19
C ILE A 58 10.92 4.14 -1.00
N LEU A 59 10.74 2.81 -0.92
CA LEU A 59 11.64 1.84 -1.54
C LEU A 59 11.26 1.48 -2.98
N GLY A 60 9.97 1.47 -3.33
CA GLY A 60 9.48 1.09 -4.66
C GLY A 60 9.89 2.07 -5.76
N LYS A 61 10.21 3.31 -5.37
CA LYS A 61 10.78 4.33 -6.27
C LYS A 61 12.26 4.08 -6.56
N GLY A 62 13.02 3.59 -5.58
CA GLY A 62 14.46 3.33 -5.69
C GLY A 62 14.83 2.02 -6.37
N THR A 63 13.87 1.10 -6.50
CA THR A 63 14.07 -0.18 -7.22
C THR A 63 13.72 -0.14 -8.70
N LYS A 64 13.32 1.04 -9.21
CA LYS A 64 13.37 1.32 -10.65
C LYS A 64 14.85 1.33 -11.03
N THR A 65 15.27 0.34 -11.80
CA THR A 65 16.66 0.13 -12.24
C THR A 65 17.28 1.44 -12.72
N THR A 66 18.08 2.09 -11.87
CA THR A 66 19.11 3.02 -12.32
C THR A 66 20.15 2.14 -12.98
N THR A 67 19.96 1.90 -14.27
CA THR A 67 21.04 1.53 -15.19
C THR A 67 22.04 2.68 -15.13
N SER A 68 23.14 2.47 -14.42
CA SER A 68 24.39 3.19 -14.60
C SER A 68 25.41 2.23 -15.19
#